data_AF-A0A831JZC2-F1
#
_entry.id   AF-A0A831JZC2-F1
#
_cell.length_a   1.000
_cell.length_b   1.000
_cell.length_c   1.000
_cell.angle_alpha   90.00
_cell.angle_beta   90.00
_cell.angle_gamma   90.00
#
_symmetry.space_group_name_H-M   'P 1'
#
loop_
_entity.id
_entity.type
_entity.pdbx_description
1 polymer ?
#
loop_
_entity_poly.entity_id
_entity_poly.type
_entity_poly.pdbx_seq_one_letter_code
_entity_poly.pdbx_strand_id
1 'polypeptide(L)'
;MNARDLTLNIAVNLGRLSRYALDGKKQRVEQFIKDTDYYVNQLETAPKSEKFLPTFKIFTNKFKQLKNNVKLDEIWAEDALTWANILTHRAKLA
;
A
#
# COMPACT_ATOMS: atom_id res chain seq x y z
N MET A 1 14.83 0.70 -8.06
CA MET A 1 13.64 1.50 -8.44
C MET A 1 13.68 2.82 -7.69
N ASN A 2 13.15 3.90 -8.26
CA ASN A 2 13.05 5.18 -7.53
C ASN A 2 11.80 5.19 -6.62
N ALA A 3 11.68 6.22 -5.77
CA ALA A 3 10.58 6.34 -4.83
C ALA A 3 9.20 6.42 -5.50
N ARG A 4 9.09 7.07 -6.66
CA ARG A 4 7.86 7.13 -7.46
C ARG A 4 7.40 5.75 -7.90
N ASP A 5 8.28 4.94 -8.49
CA ASP A 5 7.95 3.61 -8.98
C ASP A 5 7.59 2.66 -7.84
N LEU A 6 8.32 2.75 -6.71
CA LEU A 6 7.99 2.02 -5.48
C LEU A 6 6.59 2.38 -4.98
N THR A 7 6.27 3.66 -4.93
CA THR A 7 4.95 4.15 -4.49
C THR A 7 3.83 3.64 -5.40
N LEU A 8 4.05 3.63 -6.72
CA LEU A 8 3.08 3.09 -7.68
C LEU A 8 2.89 1.58 -7.55
N ASN A 9 3.97 0.81 -7.33
CA ASN A 9 3.87 -0.63 -7.10
C ASN A 9 3.09 -0.97 -5.83
N ILE A 10 3.33 -0.20 -4.75
CA ILE A 10 2.53 -0.29 -3.51
C ILE A 10 1.06 0.02 -3.83
N ALA A 11 0.76 1.11 -4.54
CA ALA A 11 -0.60 1.49 -4.88
C ALA A 11 -1.33 0.40 -5.68
N VAL A 12 -0.68 -0.18 -6.69
CA VAL A 12 -1.23 -1.30 -7.47
C VAL A 12 -1.53 -2.50 -6.58
N ASN A 13 -0.63 -2.84 -5.67
CA ASN A 13 -0.85 -3.96 -4.76
C ASN A 13 -2.00 -3.70 -3.79
N LEU A 14 -2.16 -2.49 -3.27
CA LEU A 14 -3.30 -2.13 -2.42
C LEU A 14 -4.64 -2.23 -3.17
N GLY A 15 -4.68 -1.83 -4.44
CA GLY A 15 -5.86 -2.02 -5.29
C GLY A 15 -6.19 -3.51 -5.49
N ARG A 16 -5.17 -4.36 -5.65
CA ARG A 16 -5.34 -5.82 -5.71
C ARG A 16 -5.81 -6.40 -4.37
N LEU A 17 -5.28 -5.92 -3.25
CA LEU A 17 -5.69 -6.32 -1.91
C LEU A 17 -7.17 -6.06 -1.68
N SER A 18 -7.64 -4.86 -2.04
CA SER A 18 -9.07 -4.51 -1.99
C SER A 18 -9.92 -5.52 -2.76
N ARG A 19 -9.61 -5.73 -4.04
CA ARG A 19 -10.34 -6.68 -4.90
C ARG A 19 -10.34 -8.10 -4.33
N TYR A 20 -9.18 -8.61 -3.93
CA TYR A 20 -9.06 -9.98 -3.44
C TYR A 20 -9.68 -10.19 -2.06
N ALA A 21 -9.77 -9.15 -1.24
CA ALA A 21 -10.51 -9.19 0.01
C ALA A 21 -12.00 -9.37 -0.26
N LEU A 22 -12.58 -8.57 -1.17
CA LEU A 22 -13.99 -8.71 -1.59
C LEU A 22 -14.29 -10.06 -2.22
N ASP A 23 -13.35 -10.60 -3.01
CA ASP A 23 -13.48 -11.93 -3.64
C ASP A 23 -13.22 -13.10 -2.65
N GLY A 24 -12.93 -12.82 -1.36
CA GLY A 24 -12.60 -13.83 -0.35
C GLY A 24 -11.32 -14.63 -0.61
N LYS A 25 -10.41 -14.12 -1.47
CA LYS A 25 -9.19 -14.83 -1.92
C LYS A 25 -8.03 -14.67 -0.92
N LYS A 26 -8.17 -15.29 0.26
CA LYS A 26 -7.20 -15.19 1.37
C LYS A 26 -5.73 -15.38 0.97
N GLN A 27 -5.40 -16.44 0.22
CA GLN A 27 -4.01 -16.69 -0.20
C GLN A 27 -3.43 -15.56 -1.06
N ARG A 28 -4.26 -14.93 -1.92
CA ARG A 28 -3.83 -13.78 -2.72
C ARG A 28 -3.63 -12.55 -1.84
N VAL A 29 -4.52 -12.32 -0.88
CA VAL A 29 -4.35 -11.24 0.10
C VAL A 29 -3.03 -11.39 0.87
N GLU A 30 -2.74 -12.57 1.38
CA GLU A 30 -1.48 -12.86 2.08
C GLU A 30 -0.24 -12.66 1.19
N GLN A 31 -0.31 -13.10 -0.07
CA GLN A 31 0.76 -12.88 -1.05
C GLN A 31 1.00 -11.37 -1.26
N PHE A 32 -0.05 -10.62 -1.59
CA PHE A 32 0.10 -9.20 -1.91
C PHE A 32 0.44 -8.34 -0.68
N ILE A 33 0.11 -8.78 0.54
CA ILE A 33 0.62 -8.14 1.76
C ILE A 33 2.15 -8.27 1.83
N LYS A 34 2.71 -9.47 1.59
CA LYS A 34 4.16 -9.68 1.59
C LYS A 34 4.87 -8.87 0.51
N ASP A 35 4.30 -8.86 -0.70
CA ASP A 35 4.85 -8.08 -1.81
C ASP A 35 4.80 -6.57 -1.51
N THR A 36 3.72 -6.10 -0.89
CA THR A 36 3.60 -4.69 -0.48
C THR A 36 4.61 -4.33 0.60
N ASP A 37 4.79 -5.19 1.60
CA ASP A 37 5.77 -5.01 2.68
C ASP A 37 7.20 -4.91 2.14
N TYR A 38 7.54 -5.75 1.17
CA TYR A 38 8.82 -5.66 0.45
C TYR A 38 9.03 -4.29 -0.20
N TYR A 39 8.04 -3.77 -0.93
CA TYR A 39 8.16 -2.44 -1.54
C TYR A 39 8.17 -1.30 -0.52
N VAL A 40 7.44 -1.43 0.59
CA VAL A 40 7.47 -0.46 1.69
C VAL A 40 8.88 -0.37 2.28
N ASN A 41 9.52 -1.51 2.56
CA ASN A 41 10.88 -1.56 3.10
C ASN A 41 11.90 -0.93 2.13
N GLN A 42 11.76 -1.15 0.82
CA GLN A 42 12.60 -0.45 -0.17
C GLN A 42 12.33 1.06 -0.21
N LEU A 43 11.08 1.46 -0.06
CA LEU A 43 10.68 2.87 -0.06
C LEU A 43 11.20 3.60 1.19
N GLU A 44 11.38 2.92 2.33
CA GLU A 44 12.00 3.52 3.53
C GLU A 44 13.39 4.07 3.23
N THR A 45 14.23 3.32 2.52
CA THR A 45 15.62 3.69 2.22
C THR A 45 15.78 4.50 0.94
N ALA A 46 14.80 4.51 0.04
CA ALA A 46 14.89 5.28 -1.21
C ALA A 46 14.95 6.80 -0.94
N PRO A 47 15.74 7.59 -1.69
CA PRO A 47 15.64 9.04 -1.66
C PRO A 47 14.21 9.49 -2.00
N LYS A 48 13.63 10.33 -1.16
CA LYS A 48 12.24 10.81 -1.27
C LYS A 48 12.21 12.33 -1.16
N SER A 49 11.26 12.98 -1.83
CA SER A 49 11.09 14.43 -1.63
C SER A 49 10.48 14.75 -0.25
N GLU A 50 10.84 15.90 0.31
CA GLU A 50 10.28 16.39 1.58
C GLU A 50 8.75 16.50 1.54
N LYS A 51 8.18 16.83 0.38
CA LYS A 51 6.72 16.96 0.19
C LYS A 51 5.99 15.62 0.30
N PHE A 52 6.68 14.51 0.11
CA PHE A 52 6.10 13.16 0.20
C PHE A 52 6.28 12.51 1.57
N LEU A 53 7.26 12.93 2.37
CA LEU A 53 7.51 12.36 3.70
C LEU A 53 6.27 12.30 4.60
N PRO A 54 5.40 13.35 4.67
CA PRO A 54 4.19 13.26 5.47
C PRO A 54 3.23 12.16 4.99
N THR A 55 3.07 12.01 3.68
CA THR A 55 2.23 10.95 3.09
C THR A 55 2.80 9.59 3.41
N PHE A 56 4.11 9.41 3.24
CA PHE A 56 4.77 8.14 3.53
C PHE A 56 4.61 7.74 5.00
N LYS A 57 4.82 8.68 5.94
CA LYS A 57 4.68 8.43 7.38
C LYS A 57 3.25 8.00 7.77
N ILE A 58 2.23 8.64 7.21
CA ILE A 58 0.83 8.26 7.51
C ILE A 58 0.54 6.89 6.90
N PHE A 59 0.97 6.67 5.67
CA PHE A 59 0.77 5.40 4.98
C PHE A 59 1.43 4.22 5.71
N THR A 60 2.68 4.32 6.15
CA THR A 60 3.36 3.20 6.83
C THR A 60 2.63 2.77 8.10
N ASN A 61 2.11 3.72 8.88
CA ASN A 61 1.27 3.43 10.02
C ASN A 61 -0.03 2.71 9.62
N LYS A 62 -0.67 3.16 8.54
CA LYS A 62 -1.90 2.54 8.02
C LYS A 62 -1.66 1.15 7.45
N PHE A 63 -0.59 0.96 6.69
CA PHE A 63 -0.21 -0.34 6.17
C PHE A 63 0.10 -1.35 7.28
N LYS A 64 0.75 -0.90 8.37
CA LYS A 64 0.96 -1.75 9.56
C LYS A 64 -0.37 -2.23 10.16
N GLN A 65 -1.40 -1.37 10.19
CA GLN A 65 -2.76 -1.76 10.64
C GLN A 65 -3.38 -2.78 9.68
N LEU A 66 -3.34 -2.52 8.37
CA LEU A 66 -3.88 -3.43 7.34
C LEU A 66 -3.22 -4.82 7.39
N LYS A 67 -1.88 -4.86 7.52
CA LYS A 67 -1.09 -6.09 7.59
C LYS A 67 -1.37 -6.92 8.84
N ASN A 68 -1.51 -6.28 9.99
CA ASN A 68 -1.67 -6.98 11.27
C ASN A 68 -3.11 -7.39 11.59
N ASN A 69 -4.08 -6.76 10.94
CA ASN A 69 -5.51 -7.00 11.16
C ASN A 69 -6.21 -7.23 9.81
N VAL A 70 -5.82 -8.30 9.12
CA VAL A 70 -6.39 -8.66 7.82
C VAL A 70 -7.84 -9.07 8.01
N LYS A 71 -8.75 -8.30 7.41
CA LYS A 71 -10.16 -8.65 7.32
C LYS A 71 -10.53 -8.77 5.85
N LEU A 72 -11.30 -9.78 5.52
CA LEU A 72 -11.80 -10.01 4.15
C LEU A 72 -13.22 -9.42 4.05
N ASP A 73 -13.39 -8.20 4.54
CA ASP A 73 -14.65 -7.47 4.56
C ASP A 73 -14.55 -6.17 3.74
N GLU A 74 -15.71 -5.58 3.45
CA GLU A 74 -15.81 -4.39 2.62
C GLU A 74 -15.06 -3.19 3.20
N ILE A 75 -15.09 -3.03 4.52
CA ILE A 75 -14.45 -1.90 5.21
C ILE A 75 -12.93 -1.97 5.05
N TRP A 76 -12.34 -3.15 5.26
CA TRP A 76 -10.91 -3.35 5.08
C TRP A 76 -10.50 -3.21 3.61
N ALA A 77 -11.32 -3.73 2.70
CA ALA A 77 -11.09 -3.59 1.27
C ALA A 77 -11.16 -2.13 0.80
N GLU A 78 -12.09 -1.34 1.33
CA GLU A 78 -12.21 0.08 1.02
C GLU A 78 -11.04 0.91 1.57
N ASP A 79 -10.54 0.61 2.77
CA ASP A 79 -9.35 1.28 3.33
C ASP A 79 -8.11 1.00 2.45
N ALA A 80 -7.92 -0.25 2.02
CA ALA A 80 -6.85 -0.60 1.07
C ALA A 80 -6.99 0.18 -0.26
N LEU A 81 -8.19 0.26 -0.83
CA LEU A 81 -8.44 0.99 -2.08
C LEU A 81 -8.24 2.50 -1.93
N THR A 82 -8.64 3.07 -0.79
CA THR A 82 -8.44 4.48 -0.47
C THR A 82 -6.96 4.84 -0.50
N TRP A 83 -6.12 4.03 0.15
CA TRP A 83 -4.68 4.22 0.12
C TRP A 83 -4.07 3.95 -1.26
N ALA A 84 -4.60 3.00 -2.04
CA ALA A 84 -4.19 2.81 -3.43
C ALA A 84 -4.36 4.10 -4.25
N ASN A 85 -5.51 4.76 -4.13
CA ASN A 85 -5.81 6.00 -4.84
C ASN A 85 -4.93 7.17 -4.36
N ILE A 86 -4.79 7.35 -3.04
CA ILE A 86 -3.93 8.39 -2.46
C ILE A 86 -2.49 8.22 -2.96
N LEU A 87 -1.92 7.03 -2.87
CA LEU A 87 -0.54 6.78 -3.27
C LEU A 87 -0.34 6.93 -4.78
N THR A 88 -1.30 6.52 -5.60
CA THR A 88 -1.28 6.76 -7.04
C THR A 88 -1.13 8.25 -7.35
N HIS A 89 -1.92 9.11 -6.71
CA HIS A 89 -1.84 10.56 -6.90
C HIS A 89 -0.57 11.18 -6.30
N ARG A 90 -0.09 10.66 -5.16
CA ARG A 90 1.04 11.23 -4.41
C ARG A 90 2.39 10.71 -4.91
N ALA A 91 2.44 9.67 -5.73
CA ALA A 91 3.66 9.13 -6.33
C ALA A 91 4.46 10.18 -7.14
N LYS A 92 3.79 11.18 -7.74
CA LYS A 92 4.46 12.30 -8.42
C LYS A 92 5.30 13.20 -7.50
N LEU A 93 5.06 13.09 -6.20
CA LEU A 93 5.80 13.81 -5.16
C LEU A 93 6.86 12.92 -4.51
N ALA A 94 6.87 11.62 -4.77
CA ALA A 94 7.74 10.67 -4.11
C ALA A 94 9.21 10.86 -4.52
#